data_AF-A0A8C6CJ62-F1
#
_entry.id   AF-A0A8C6CJ62-F1
#
_cell.length_a   1.000
_cell.length_b   1.000
_cell.length_c   1.000
_cell.angle_alpha   90.00
_cell.angle_beta   90.00
_cell.angle_gamma   90.00
#
_symmetry.space_group_name_H-M   'P 1'
#
loop_
_entity.id
_entity.type
_entity.pdbx_description
1 polymer ?
#
loop_
_entity_poly.entity_id
_entity_poly.type
_entity_poly.pdbx_seq_one_letter_code
_entity_poly.pdbx_strand_id
1 'polypeptide(L)'
;MPSSTSCPIHGDNEGLPDCYSSMPGGTLYATTPGGTRIIYDRKFLLECNNSPTAQTPPCCLPQIPGVTAPPTAPPTKLEELTEQKETEEEIPDDAQFEMDI
;
A
#
# COMPACT_ATOMS: atom_id res chain seq x y z
N MET A 1 29.20 18.20 -5.88
CA MET A 1 28.62 16.94 -5.38
C MET A 1 27.43 17.31 -4.51
N PRO A 2 26.18 17.33 -5.00
CA PRO A 2 25.04 17.61 -4.12
C PRO A 2 24.79 16.41 -3.21
N SER A 3 24.84 16.65 -1.90
CA SER A 3 24.49 15.70 -0.85
C SER A 3 23.02 15.32 -0.96
N SER A 4 22.73 14.02 -1.00
CA SER A 4 21.37 13.49 -1.02
C SER A 4 20.71 13.75 0.34
N THR A 5 19.79 14.71 0.39
CA THR A 5 18.95 14.95 1.57
C THR A 5 17.82 13.92 1.52
N SER A 6 17.86 12.92 2.40
CA SER A 6 16.81 11.93 2.55
C SER A 6 15.55 12.58 3.12
N CYS A 7 14.45 12.57 2.38
CA CYS A 7 13.15 12.99 2.89
C CYS A 7 12.59 11.90 3.85
N PRO A 8 12.10 12.26 5.05
CA PRO A 8 11.37 11.33 5.89
C PRO A 8 9.95 11.14 5.34
N ILE A 9 9.62 9.96 4.82
CA ILE A 9 8.24 9.58 4.49
C ILE A 9 7.59 9.15 5.82
N HIS A 10 6.68 9.97 6.36
CA HIS A 10 5.85 9.58 7.49
C HIS A 10 4.90 8.45 7.06
N GLY A 11 4.81 7.44 7.90
CA GLY A 11 4.16 6.15 7.63
C GLY A 11 2.64 6.16 7.74
N ASP A 12 2.00 7.09 7.05
CA ASP A 12 0.56 7.03 6.79
C ASP A 12 0.37 6.74 5.29
N ASN A 13 -0.82 6.31 4.89
CA ASN A 13 -1.19 5.99 3.49
C ASN A 13 -1.13 7.21 2.54
N GLU A 14 -0.24 8.17 2.77
CA GLU A 14 -0.12 9.47 2.09
C GLU A 14 0.63 9.40 0.75
N GLY A 15 1.04 8.21 0.30
CA GLY A 15 1.65 8.03 -1.01
C GLY A 15 0.65 8.16 -2.17
N LEU A 16 -0.63 7.94 -1.89
CA LEU A 16 -1.69 8.06 -2.88
C LEU A 16 -2.68 9.13 -2.39
N PRO A 17 -2.68 10.34 -2.99
CA PRO A 17 -3.67 11.36 -2.68
C PRO A 17 -5.09 10.82 -2.49
N ASP A 18 -5.79 11.26 -1.45
CA ASP A 18 -7.22 10.96 -1.22
C ASP A 18 -8.14 11.42 -2.38
N CYS A 19 -7.57 12.03 -3.42
CA CYS A 19 -8.26 12.57 -4.58
C CYS A 19 -8.24 11.68 -5.83
N TYR A 20 -7.89 10.38 -5.71
CA TYR A 20 -8.08 9.44 -6.82
C TYR A 20 -9.48 8.83 -6.82
N SER A 21 -10.04 8.67 -8.02
CA SER A 21 -11.31 7.99 -8.25
C SER A 21 -11.19 7.02 -9.43
N SER A 22 -11.95 5.93 -9.39
CA SER A 22 -11.97 4.90 -10.42
C SER A 22 -13.32 4.86 -11.11
N MET A 23 -13.34 4.90 -12.44
CA MET A 23 -14.59 4.70 -13.19
C MET A 23 -14.82 3.20 -13.50
N PRO A 24 -16.08 2.76 -13.66
CA PRO A 24 -16.39 1.44 -14.22
C PRO A 24 -15.69 1.28 -15.57
N GLY A 25 -14.73 0.35 -15.66
CA GLY A 25 -13.79 0.25 -16.79
C GLY A 25 -12.31 0.33 -16.38
N GLY A 26 -12.03 0.74 -15.14
CA GLY A 26 -10.69 0.64 -14.54
C GLY A 26 -9.75 1.82 -14.83
N THR A 27 -10.27 2.92 -15.38
CA THR A 27 -9.50 4.16 -15.56
C THR A 27 -9.46 4.95 -14.25
N LEU A 28 -8.25 5.42 -13.89
CA LEU A 28 -8.02 6.22 -12.68
C LEU A 28 -8.00 7.71 -13.01
N TYR A 29 -8.63 8.51 -12.15
CA TYR A 29 -8.76 9.96 -12.28
C TYR A 29 -8.29 10.65 -11.01
N ALA A 30 -7.54 11.74 -11.15
CA ALA A 30 -7.23 12.66 -10.06
C ALA A 30 -7.46 14.11 -10.48
N THR A 31 -7.73 14.95 -9.49
CA THR A 31 -7.80 16.40 -9.70
C THR A 31 -6.84 17.07 -8.74
N THR A 32 -5.91 17.86 -9.28
CA THR A 32 -5.03 18.68 -8.44
C THR A 32 -5.82 19.91 -7.91
N PRO A 33 -5.45 20.51 -6.76
CA PRO A 33 -6.13 21.70 -6.24
C PRO A 33 -6.22 22.88 -7.23
N GLY A 34 -5.32 22.94 -8.23
CA GLY A 34 -5.34 23.92 -9.33
C GLY A 34 -6.36 23.62 -10.45
N GLY A 35 -7.14 22.55 -10.34
CA GLY A 35 -8.17 22.16 -11.31
C GLY A 35 -7.69 21.29 -12.47
N THR A 36 -6.42 20.89 -12.50
CA THR A 36 -5.91 19.99 -13.54
C THR A 36 -6.42 18.58 -13.31
N ARG A 37 -7.10 18.03 -14.30
CA ARG A 37 -7.52 16.63 -14.32
C ARG A 37 -6.40 15.76 -14.86
N ILE A 38 -6.03 14.75 -14.09
CA ILE A 38 -5.05 13.74 -14.47
C ILE A 38 -5.81 12.44 -14.70
N ILE A 39 -5.62 11.83 -15.87
CA ILE A 39 -6.25 10.57 -16.27
C ILE A 39 -5.13 9.57 -16.47
N TYR A 40 -5.17 8.46 -15.73
CA TYR A 40 -4.20 7.38 -15.87
C TYR A 40 -4.85 6.19 -16.55
N ASP A 41 -4.39 5.90 -17.77
CA ASP A 41 -4.77 4.70 -18.50
C ASP A 41 -3.93 3.50 -18.04
N ARG A 42 -4.52 2.31 -18.09
CA ARG A 42 -3.85 1.04 -17.77
C ARG A 42 -2.52 0.87 -18.52
N LYS A 43 -2.48 1.22 -19.81
CA LYS A 43 -1.28 1.07 -20.64
C LYS A 43 -0.14 1.95 -20.12
N PHE A 44 -0.43 3.21 -19.82
CA PHE A 44 0.54 4.17 -19.30
C PHE A 44 1.11 3.72 -17.94
N LEU A 45 0.24 3.31 -17.02
CA LEU A 45 0.68 2.82 -15.69
C LEU A 45 1.57 1.59 -15.78
N LEU A 46 1.26 0.66 -16.69
CA LEU A 46 2.10 -0.52 -16.91
C LEU A 46 3.44 -0.17 -17.55
N GLU A 47 3.48 0.83 -18.43
CA GLU A 47 4.74 1.32 -19.01
C GLU A 47 5.65 1.93 -17.94
N CYS A 48 5.07 2.65 -16.96
CA CYS A 48 5.81 3.21 -15.83
C CYS A 48 6.53 2.15 -14.98
N ASN A 49 6.11 0.88 -15.01
CA ASN A 49 6.78 -0.22 -14.28
C ASN A 49 8.24 -0.41 -14.70
N ASN A 50 8.58 -0.12 -15.97
CA ASN A 50 9.94 -0.24 -16.48
C ASN A 50 10.83 0.96 -16.14
N SER A 51 10.30 1.99 -15.47
CA SER A 51 11.08 3.18 -15.12
C SER A 51 12.10 2.88 -14.00
N PRO A 52 13.25 3.58 -13.98
CA PRO A 52 14.23 3.44 -12.89
C PRO A 52 13.64 3.70 -11.51
N THR A 53 12.67 4.62 -11.42
CA THR A 53 11.98 4.95 -10.17
C THR A 53 11.19 3.76 -9.64
N ALA A 54 10.49 3.01 -10.50
CA ALA A 54 9.73 1.84 -10.09
C ALA A 54 10.63 0.66 -9.64
N GLN A 55 11.89 0.62 -10.08
CA GLN A 55 12.86 -0.39 -9.67
C GLN A 55 13.59 -0.04 -8.35
N THR A 56 13.35 1.15 -7.81
CA THR A 56 13.95 1.55 -6.54
C THR A 56 13.12 0.95 -5.41
N PRO A 57 13.70 0.08 -4.56
CA PRO A 57 12.96 -0.52 -3.46
C PRO A 57 12.50 0.58 -2.48
N PRO A 58 11.27 0.49 -1.94
CA PRO A 58 10.76 1.48 -1.01
C PRO A 58 11.61 1.54 0.26
N CYS A 59 11.96 2.75 0.66
CA CYS A 59 12.64 2.97 1.93
C CYS A 59 11.70 2.58 3.09
N CYS A 60 12.24 1.89 4.10
CA CYS A 60 11.52 1.57 5.34
C CYS A 60 10.35 0.56 5.20
N LEU A 61 10.35 -0.29 4.16
CA LEU A 61 9.38 -1.39 4.08
C LEU A 61 9.65 -2.44 5.18
N PRO A 62 8.67 -2.83 6.00
CA PRO A 62 8.87 -3.83 7.06
C PRO A 62 9.23 -5.18 6.44
N GLN A 63 10.07 -5.97 7.13
CA GLN A 63 10.53 -7.29 6.70
C GLN A 63 9.54 -8.37 7.16
N ILE A 64 8.54 -8.68 6.32
CA ILE A 64 7.52 -9.68 6.59
C ILE A 64 7.88 -10.94 5.79
N PRO A 65 8.17 -12.08 6.46
CA PRO A 65 8.46 -13.34 5.79
C PRO A 65 7.33 -13.73 4.82
N GLY A 66 7.68 -14.06 3.58
CA GLY A 66 6.72 -14.45 2.54
C GLY A 66 5.98 -13.30 1.84
N VAL A 67 6.13 -12.04 2.27
CA VAL A 67 5.50 -10.88 1.64
C VAL A 67 6.53 -9.89 1.09
N THR A 68 7.32 -9.30 1.97
CA THR A 68 8.24 -8.20 1.63
C THR A 68 9.70 -8.58 1.83
N ALA A 69 9.99 -9.64 2.57
CA ALA A 69 11.34 -10.16 2.76
C ALA A 69 11.87 -10.77 1.44
N PRO A 70 13.10 -10.43 1.00
CA PRO A 70 13.70 -11.09 -0.16
C PRO A 70 13.91 -12.59 0.11
N PRO A 71 13.83 -13.45 -0.93
CA PRO A 71 13.91 -14.91 -0.78
C PRO A 71 15.20 -15.43 -0.14
N THR A 72 16.27 -14.62 -0.14
CA THR A 72 17.60 -14.93 0.41
C THR A 72 17.82 -14.37 1.81
N ALA A 73 16.87 -13.62 2.38
CA ALA A 73 17.05 -13.08 3.73
C ALA A 73 17.16 -14.23 4.75
N PRO A 74 18.21 -14.23 5.62
CA PRO A 74 18.21 -15.13 6.76
C PRO A 74 17.00 -14.82 7.64
N PRO A 75 16.40 -15.83 8.30
CA PRO A 75 15.27 -15.60 9.21
C PRO A 75 15.75 -14.61 10.27
N THR A 76 15.24 -13.37 10.19
CA THR A 76 15.54 -12.37 11.20
C THR A 76 14.78 -12.83 12.43
N LYS A 77 15.50 -13.02 13.54
CA LYS A 77 14.96 -13.48 14.82
C LYS A 77 13.90 -12.46 15.26
N LEU A 78 12.63 -12.76 14.96
CA LEU A 78 11.49 -12.01 15.45
C LEU A 78 11.55 -12.09 16.97
N GLU A 79 11.70 -10.93 17.62
CA GLU A 79 11.38 -10.84 19.03
C GLU A 79 9.90 -11.19 19.18
N GLU A 80 9.69 -12.22 19.97
CA GLU A 80 8.43 -12.84 20.33
C GLU A 80 7.52 -11.78 20.98
N LEU A 81 6.66 -11.15 20.17
CA LEU A 81 5.49 -10.46 20.70
C LEU A 81 4.57 -11.55 21.23
N THR A 82 4.65 -11.70 22.54
CA THR A 82 3.85 -12.57 23.40
C THR A 82 2.41 -12.68 22.91
N GLU A 83 2.04 -13.91 22.59
CA GLU A 83 0.68 -14.44 22.55
C GLU A 83 -0.10 -14.01 23.81
N GLN A 84 -0.93 -12.98 23.68
CA GLN A 84 -2.05 -12.79 24.60
C GLN A 84 -3.27 -13.44 23.96
N LYS A 85 -3.43 -14.72 24.33
CA LYS A 85 -4.68 -15.46 24.32
C LYS A 85 -5.74 -14.65 25.08
N GLU A 86 -6.68 -14.02 24.38
CA GLU A 86 -7.97 -13.63 24.93
C GLU A 86 -9.08 -14.37 24.17
N THR A 87 -9.63 -15.35 24.89
CA THR A 87 -10.98 -15.91 24.85
C THR A 87 -11.78 -15.86 23.54
N GLU A 88 -12.07 -17.06 23.02
CA GLU A 88 -13.20 -17.33 22.13
C GLU A 88 -14.50 -16.73 22.70
N GLU A 89 -15.03 -15.67 22.08
CA GLU A 89 -16.47 -15.53 21.95
C GLU A 89 -16.84 -15.79 20.48
N GLU A 90 -17.52 -16.91 20.28
CA GLU A 90 -18.16 -17.33 19.03
C GLU A 90 -19.27 -16.32 18.70
N ILE A 91 -18.98 -15.39 17.80
CA ILE A 91 -20.01 -14.54 17.18
C ILE A 91 -20.63 -15.38 16.05
N PRO A 92 -21.94 -15.71 16.08
CA PRO A 92 -22.57 -16.47 15.01
C PRO A 92 -22.59 -15.68 13.69
N ASP A 93 -22.18 -16.35 12.61
CA ASP A 93 -21.97 -15.83 11.24
C ASP A 93 -23.24 -15.21 10.60
N ASP A 94 -24.42 -15.44 11.19
CA ASP A 94 -25.72 -15.04 10.66
C ASP A 94 -26.05 -13.53 10.79
N ALA A 95 -25.25 -12.74 11.52
CA ALA A 95 -25.48 -11.30 11.69
C ALA A 95 -24.77 -10.40 10.66
N GLN A 96 -23.90 -10.96 9.80
CA GLN A 96 -23.05 -10.16 8.92
C GLN A 96 -23.75 -9.63 7.64
N PHE A 97 -24.93 -10.16 7.29
CA PHE A 97 -25.63 -9.81 6.04
C PHE A 97 -27.06 -9.28 6.20
N GLU A 98 -27.44 -8.81 7.39
CA GLU A 98 -28.73 -8.15 7.56
C GLU A 98 -28.63 -6.68 7.12
N MET A 99 -28.82 -6.45 5.82
CA MET A 99 -29.12 -5.13 5.26
C MET A 99 -30.64 -5.04 5.14
N ASP A 100 -31.30 -4.32 6.05
CA ASP A 100 -32.72 -4.01 5.92
C ASP A 100 -32.97 -3.32 4.57
N ILE A 101 -33.85 -3.91 3.75
CA ILE A 101 -34.39 -3.33 2.52
C ILE A 101 -35.78 -2.74 2.74
#